data_AF-L8PBC9-F1
#
_entry.id   AF-L8PBC9-F1
#
_cell.length_a   1.000
_cell.length_b   1.000
_cell.length_c   1.000
_cell.angle_alpha   90.00
_cell.angle_beta   90.00
_cell.angle_gamma   90.00
#
_symmetry.space_group_name_H-M   'P 1'
#
loop_
_entity.id
_entity.type
_entity.pdbx_description
1 polymer ?
#
loop_
_entity_poly.entity_id
_entity_poly.type
_entity_poly.pdbx_seq_one_letter_code
_entity_poly.pdbx_strand_id
1 'polypeptide(L)' 'MWSATRDQRCAGGEKPAADATCSSIRQEKFAFSKAFAAYS' A
#
# COMPACT_ATOMS: atom_id res chain seq x y z
N MET A 1 1.25 -10.02 -2.79
CA MET A 1 0.52 -8.79 -2.43
C MET A 1 -0.55 -8.50 -3.47
N TRP A 2 -1.77 -8.18 -3.05
CA TRP A 2 -2.83 -7.73 -3.96
C TRP A 2 -3.19 -6.28 -3.64
N SER A 3 -2.98 -5.30 -4.50
CA SER A 3 -2.37 -5.26 -5.84
C SER A 3 -1.19 -4.27 -5.84
N ALA A 4 -0.37 -4.24 -6.90
CA ALA A 4 0.73 -3.28 -7.02
C ALA A 4 0.26 -1.82 -7.00
N THR A 5 -0.92 -1.54 -7.56
CA THR A 5 -1.54 -0.20 -7.55
C THR A 5 -1.84 0.32 -6.16
N ARG A 6 -1.95 -0.57 -5.16
CA ARG A 6 -2.29 -0.20 -3.79
C ARG A 6 -1.10 0.13 -2.92
N ASP A 7 0.14 -0.03 -3.39
CA ASP A 7 1.36 0.18 -2.59
C ASP A 7 1.74 1.67 -2.48
N GLN A 8 0.76 2.46 -2.04
CA GLN A 8 0.83 3.89 -1.82
C GLN A 8 -0.30 4.32 -0.89
N ARG A 9 -0.11 5.39 -0.14
CA ARG A 9 -1.14 5.94 0.75
C ARG A 9 -2.32 6.53 -0.04
N CYS A 10 -3.55 6.36 0.46
CA CYS A 10 -4.71 7.09 -0.05
C CYS A 10 -4.61 8.60 0.24
N ALA A 11 -5.07 9.44 -0.70
CA ALA A 11 -5.03 10.91 -0.57
C ALA A 11 -5.79 11.44 0.67
N GLY A 12 -6.89 10.79 1.04
CA GLY A 12 -7.68 11.09 2.24
C GLY A 12 -7.11 10.51 3.54
N GLY A 13 -5.93 9.90 3.52
CA GLY A 13 -5.36 9.21 4.67
C GLY A 13 -5.88 7.79 4.84
N GLU A 14 -5.84 7.31 6.08
CA GLU A 14 -6.24 5.94 6.42
C GLU A 14 -7.76 5.78 6.29
N LYS A 15 -8.19 4.61 5.83
CA LYS A 15 -9.61 4.28 5.63
C LYS A 15 -9.93 2.97 6.35
N PRO A 16 -11.13 2.82 6.93
CA PRO A 16 -11.55 1.56 7.56
C PRO A 16 -11.91 0.46 6.52
N ALA A 17 -11.87 0.79 5.22
CA ALA A 17 -12.21 -0.12 4.13
C ALA A 17 -11.13 -0.11 3.06
N ALA A 18 -11.03 -1.22 2.33
CA ALA A 18 -10.06 -1.44 1.27
C ALA A 18 -10.43 -0.68 -0.03
N ASP A 19 -9.47 0.04 -0.62
CA ASP A 19 -9.62 0.78 -1.88
C ASP A 19 -8.85 0.10 -3.02
N ALA A 20 -9.39 0.00 -4.23
CA ALA A 20 -8.70 -0.68 -5.34
C ALA A 20 -7.39 0.00 -5.78
N THR A 21 -7.20 1.27 -5.48
CA THR A 21 -6.13 2.12 -6.03
C THR A 21 -5.12 2.63 -5.00
N CYS A 22 -5.37 2.39 -3.72
CA CYS A 22 -4.51 2.85 -2.66
C CYS A 22 -4.58 1.96 -1.41
N SER A 23 -3.60 2.14 -0.55
CA SER A 23 -3.56 1.51 0.75
C SER A 23 -4.29 2.36 1.77
N SER A 24 -5.20 1.69 2.46
CA SER A 24 -6.06 2.26 3.50
C SER A 24 -5.34 2.41 4.85
N ILE A 25 -4.03 2.15 4.90
CA ILE A 25 -3.19 2.31 6.09
C ILE A 25 -2.05 3.30 5.81
N ARG A 26 -1.45 3.86 6.86
CA ARG A 26 -0.26 4.71 6.74
C ARG A 26 0.94 3.87 6.30
N GLN A 27 1.48 4.24 5.14
CA GLN A 27 2.69 3.67 4.57
C GLN A 27 3.39 4.66 3.67
N GLU A 28 4.68 4.44 3.44
CA GLU A 28 5.40 5.10 2.37
C GLU A 28 5.08 4.47 1.00
N LYS A 29 5.39 5.21 -0.07
CA LYS A 29 5.25 4.68 -1.43
C LYS A 29 6.19 3.49 -1.63
N PHE A 30 5.64 2.39 -2.15
CA PHE A 30 6.34 1.13 -2.39
C PHE A 30 6.86 0.42 -1.13
N ALA A 31 6.32 0.72 0.06
CA ALA A 31 6.78 0.11 1.30
C ALA A 31 6.68 -1.42 1.27
N PHE A 32 5.59 -1.96 0.71
CA PHE A 32 5.41 -3.40 0.64
C PHE A 32 6.29 -4.04 -0.43
N SER A 33 6.40 -3.42 -1.60
CA SER A 33 7.27 -3.91 -2.68
C SER A 33 8.72 -4.00 -2.21
N LYS A 34 9.21 -2.99 -1.47
CA LYS A 34 10.52 -3.02 -0.82
C LYS A 34 10.64 -4.17 0.18
N ALA A 35 9.63 -4.37 1.03
CA ALA A 35 9.63 -5.45 2.02
C ALA A 35 9.66 -6.84 1.36
N PHE A 36 8.89 -7.07 0.30
CA PHE A 36 8.91 -8.32 -0.46
C PHE A 36 10.22 -8.52 -1.22
N ALA A 37 10.81 -7.45 -1.78
CA ALA A 37 12.10 -7.52 -2.45
C ALA A 37 13.27 -7.83 -1.49
N ALA A 38 13.15 -7.42 -0.22
CA ALA A 38 14.12 -7.76 0.82
C ALA A 38 13.94 -9.20 1.35
N TYR A 39 12.75 -9.78 1.17
CA TYR A 39 12.43 -11.16 1.53
C TYR A 39 12.64 -12.08 0.30
N SER A 40 13.89 -12.22 -0.11
CA SER A 40 14.34 -13.09 -1.22
C SER A 40 15.52 -13.93 -0.80
#